data_AF-A0A2S6ZEB2-F1
#
_entry.id   AF-A0A2S6ZEB2-F1
#
_cell.length_a   1.000
_cell.length_b   1.000
_cell.length_c   1.000
_cell.angle_alpha   90.00
_cell.angle_beta   90.00
_cell.angle_gamma   90.00
#
_symmetry.space_group_name_H-M   'P 1'
#
loop_
_entity.id
_entity.type
_entity.pdbx_description
1 polymer ?
#
loop_
_entity_poly.entity_id
_entity_poly.type
_entity_poly.pdbx_seq_one_letter_code
_entity_poly.pdbx_strand_id
1 'polypeptide(L)'
;LIDAIELILTQERSRSHWLDEAVDLAFTTQLWRKTIVHRTEVGGEERIHRRLFEVCVFSSLANELKSGDVAVRGSETYADYREQLLPWEQCEPLLEDYCK
;
A
#
# COMPACT_ATOMS: atom_id res chain seq x y z
N LEU A 1 1.57 3.24 -3.42
CA LEU A 1 0.91 3.02 -2.11
C LEU A 1 1.41 4.01 -1.06
N ILE A 2 2.73 4.21 -0.91
CA ILE A 2 3.30 5.11 0.11
C ILE A 2 2.75 6.53 0.02
N ASP A 3 2.72 7.13 -1.17
CA ASP A 3 2.16 8.48 -1.38
C ASP A 3 0.67 8.58 -0.94
N ALA A 4 -0.09 7.52 -1.16
CA ALA A 4 -1.49 7.45 -0.73
C ALA A 4 -1.63 7.39 0.80
N ILE A 5 -0.69 6.73 1.49
CA ILE A 5 -0.62 6.71 2.95
C ILE A 5 -0.24 8.09 3.49
N GLU A 6 0.76 8.75 2.89
CA GLU A 6 1.16 10.11 3.25
C GLU A 6 0.01 11.12 3.11
N LEU A 7 -0.80 10.97 2.06
CA LEU A 7 -2.00 11.78 1.87
C LEU A 7 -3.03 11.56 3.00
N ILE A 8 -3.28 10.31 3.40
CA ILE A 8 -4.17 10.00 4.53
C ILE A 8 -3.67 10.65 5.81
N LEU A 9 -2.37 10.57 6.09
CA LEU A 9 -1.76 11.17 7.27
C LEU A 9 -1.89 12.70 7.26
N THR A 10 -1.69 13.33 6.11
CA THR A 10 -1.84 14.79 5.95
C THR A 10 -3.29 15.23 6.21
N GLN A 11 -4.26 14.38 5.90
CA GLN A 11 -5.68 14.67 6.05
C GLN A 11 -6.30 14.11 7.35
N GLU A 12 -5.51 13.63 8.31
CA GLU A 12 -5.99 12.99 9.54
C GLU A 12 -7.04 13.85 10.28
N ARG A 13 -6.81 15.17 10.33
CA ARG A 13 -7.69 16.13 11.03
C ARG A 13 -8.84 16.66 10.17
N SER A 14 -8.86 16.34 8.88
CA SER A 14 -9.91 16.79 7.98
C SER A 14 -11.24 16.13 8.34
N ARG A 15 -12.34 16.87 8.19
CA ARG A 15 -13.71 16.34 8.29
C ARG A 15 -14.41 16.21 6.94
N SER A 16 -13.72 16.55 5.84
CA SER A 16 -14.29 16.43 4.49
C SER A 16 -14.51 14.97 4.12
N HIS A 17 -15.65 14.70 3.48
CA HIS A 17 -15.94 13.37 2.91
C HIS A 17 -15.22 13.12 1.59
N TRP A 18 -14.62 14.16 1.01
CA TRP A 18 -14.00 14.14 -0.31
C TRP A 18 -12.51 14.48 -0.21
N LEU A 19 -11.71 13.86 -1.08
CA LEU A 19 -10.34 14.30 -1.33
C LEU A 19 -10.37 15.48 -2.30
N ASP A 20 -9.72 16.57 -1.90
CA ASP A 20 -9.55 17.76 -2.74
C ASP A 20 -8.26 17.67 -3.59
N GLU A 21 -7.36 16.75 -3.25
CA GLU A 21 -6.09 16.51 -3.94
C GLU A 21 -6.19 15.31 -4.89
N ALA A 22 -5.58 15.43 -6.06
CA ALA A 22 -5.41 14.32 -6.98
C ALA A 22 -4.40 13.33 -6.42
N VAL A 23 -4.73 12.04 -6.43
CA VAL A 23 -3.86 10.97 -5.94
C VAL A 23 -3.66 9.91 -7.02
N ASP A 24 -2.47 9.33 -7.07
CA ASP A 24 -2.22 8.19 -7.95
C ASP A 24 -2.91 6.93 -7.41
N LEU A 25 -3.75 6.33 -8.25
CA LEU A 25 -4.52 5.12 -7.99
C LEU A 25 -3.90 3.89 -8.67
N ALA A 26 -2.65 3.95 -9.14
CA ALA A 26 -1.94 2.83 -9.77
C ALA A 26 -1.91 1.56 -8.90
N PHE A 27 -1.83 1.71 -7.58
CA PHE A 27 -1.83 0.59 -6.62
C PHE A 27 -3.21 -0.09 -6.45
N THR A 28 -4.28 0.49 -7.00
CA THR A 28 -5.66 0.00 -6.83
C THR A 28 -6.13 -0.84 -8.00
N THR A 29 -7.08 -1.74 -7.72
CA THR A 29 -7.77 -2.50 -8.77
C THR A 29 -8.85 -1.66 -9.47
N GLN A 30 -9.27 -2.07 -10.66
CA GLN A 30 -10.37 -1.39 -11.37
C GLN A 30 -11.69 -1.38 -10.57
N LEU A 31 -11.93 -2.42 -9.77
CA LEU A 31 -13.11 -2.49 -8.89
C LEU A 31 -13.04 -1.37 -7.84
N TRP A 32 -11.91 -1.25 -7.16
CA TRP A 32 -11.69 -0.17 -6.18
C TRP A 32 -11.83 1.21 -6.81
N ARG A 33 -11.26 1.44 -8.00
CA ARG A 33 -11.41 2.73 -8.71
C ARG A 33 -12.87 3.10 -8.94
N LYS A 34 -13.70 2.15 -9.36
CA LYS A 34 -15.16 2.39 -9.54
C LYS A 34 -15.89 2.67 -8.24
N THR A 35 -15.40 2.13 -7.11
CA THR A 35 -16.01 2.32 -5.79
C THR A 35 -15.59 3.63 -5.12
N ILE A 36 -14.34 4.06 -5.30
CA ILE A 36 -13.79 5.25 -4.63
C ILE A 36 -13.98 6.54 -5.43
N VAL A 37 -14.02 6.45 -6.77
CA VAL A 37 -14.18 7.61 -7.66
C VAL A 37 -15.67 7.82 -7.95
N HIS A 38 -16.16 9.02 -7.62
CA HIS A 38 -17.52 9.45 -7.89
C HIS A 38 -17.50 10.64 -8.84
N ARG A 39 -18.39 10.65 -9.83
CA ARG A 39 -18.61 11.80 -10.70
C ARG A 39 -19.68 12.69 -10.12
N THR A 40 -19.42 13.98 -10.01
CA THR A 40 -20.45 14.95 -9.66
C THR A 40 -21.38 15.18 -10.85
N GLU A 41 -22.68 15.29 -10.57
CA GLU A 41 -23.70 15.55 -11.60
C GLU A 41 -23.52 16.93 -12.25
N VAL A 42 -22.95 17.88 -11.49
CA VAL A 42 -22.62 19.22 -11.96
C VAL A 42 -21.13 19.28 -12.28
N GLY A 43 -20.79 19.60 -13.54
CA GLY A 43 -19.41 19.83 -13.99
C GLY A 43 -18.61 18.60 -14.42
N GLY A 44 -19.08 17.38 -14.11
CA GLY A 44 -18.39 16.15 -14.48
C GLY A 44 -17.03 15.93 -13.79
N GLU A 45 -16.78 16.65 -12.70
CA GLU A 45 -15.56 16.49 -11.90
C GLU A 45 -15.57 15.14 -11.20
N GLU A 46 -14.44 14.43 -11.29
CA GLU A 46 -14.20 13.21 -10.54
C GLU A 46 -13.70 13.57 -9.14
N ARG A 47 -14.42 13.09 -8.12
CA ARG A 47 -14.06 13.26 -6.71
C ARG A 47 -13.88 11.92 -6.06
N ILE A 48 -12.91 11.82 -5.16
CA ILE A 48 -12.62 10.58 -4.46
C ILE A 48 -13.26 10.62 -3.06
N HIS A 49 -14.07 9.62 -2.73
CA HIS A 49 -14.67 9.52 -1.41
C HIS A 49 -13.63 9.07 -0.38
N ARG A 50 -13.27 9.97 0.54
CA ARG A 50 -12.12 9.83 1.44
C ARG A 50 -12.14 8.54 2.26
N ARG A 51 -13.28 8.22 2.90
CA ARG A 51 -13.38 7.01 3.74
C ARG A 51 -13.24 5.72 2.92
N LEU A 52 -13.72 5.71 1.68
CA LEU A 52 -13.62 4.51 0.83
C LEU A 52 -12.19 4.37 0.31
N PHE A 53 -11.54 5.49 0.01
CA PHE A 53 -10.12 5.53 -0.30
C PHE A 53 -9.26 5.05 0.88
N GLU A 54 -9.51 5.49 2.12
CA GLU A 54 -8.81 5.01 3.32
C GLU A 54 -8.93 3.48 3.46
N VAL A 55 -10.14 2.93 3.32
CA VAL A 55 -10.36 1.48 3.36
C VAL A 55 -9.59 0.77 2.24
N CYS A 56 -9.58 1.34 1.03
CA CYS A 56 -8.81 0.79 -0.10
C CYS A 56 -7.31 0.75 0.23
N VAL A 57 -6.75 1.86 0.73
CA VAL A 57 -5.33 1.98 1.08
C VAL A 57 -4.96 0.99 2.17
N PHE A 58 -5.74 0.91 3.25
CA PHE A 58 -5.47 -0.05 4.34
C PHE A 58 -5.60 -1.51 3.87
N SER A 59 -6.54 -1.80 2.96
CA SER A 59 -6.68 -3.14 2.39
C SER A 59 -5.46 -3.51 1.54
N SER A 60 -4.97 -2.59 0.71
CA SER A 60 -3.74 -2.79 -0.08
C SER A 60 -2.52 -2.94 0.83
N LEU A 61 -2.37 -2.07 1.83
CA LEU A 61 -1.28 -2.15 2.80
C LEU A 61 -1.28 -3.49 3.56
N ALA A 62 -2.44 -3.96 4.00
CA ALA A 62 -2.56 -5.26 4.65
C ALA A 62 -2.14 -6.43 3.75
N ASN A 63 -2.37 -6.32 2.43
CA ASN A 63 -1.92 -7.34 1.48
C ASN A 63 -0.41 -7.26 1.25
N GLU A 64 0.15 -6.05 1.06
CA GLU A 64 1.60 -5.86 0.86
C GLU A 64 2.42 -6.27 2.10
N LEU A 65 1.88 -6.07 3.31
CA LEU A 65 2.47 -6.59 4.56
C LEU A 65 2.46 -8.12 4.62
N LYS A 66 1.44 -8.77 4.05
CA LYS A 66 1.32 -10.24 4.04
C LYS A 66 2.17 -10.89 2.97
N SER A 67 2.32 -10.25 1.81
CA SER A 67 3.21 -10.72 0.75
C SER A 67 4.68 -10.45 1.04
N GLY A 68 4.96 -9.53 1.97
CA GLY A 68 6.33 -9.11 2.30
C GLY A 68 6.88 -8.04 1.36
N ASP A 69 6.03 -7.46 0.51
CA ASP A 69 6.39 -6.31 -0.35
C ASP A 69 6.61 -5.04 0.49
N VAL A 70 5.94 -4.95 1.65
CA VAL A 70 6.14 -3.90 2.65
C VAL A 70 6.55 -4.53 3.98
N ALA A 71 7.51 -3.90 4.64
CA ALA A 71 7.95 -4.24 5.99
C ALA A 71 7.90 -3.01 6.90
N VAL A 72 7.70 -3.25 8.20
CA VAL A 72 7.66 -2.22 9.24
C VAL A 72 8.90 -2.36 10.12
N ARG A 73 9.74 -1.32 10.11
CA ARG A 73 10.94 -1.28 10.94
C ARG A 73 10.55 -1.38 12.42
N GLY A 74 11.22 -2.27 13.15
CA GLY A 74 10.96 -2.51 14.57
C GLY A 74 9.72 -3.34 14.87
N SER A 75 8.98 -3.79 13.85
CA SER A 75 7.97 -4.83 14.00
C SER A 75 8.64 -6.19 14.11
N GLU A 76 8.11 -7.09 14.94
CA GLU A 76 8.53 -8.49 14.95
C GLU A 76 7.82 -9.27 13.84
N THR A 77 6.48 -9.13 13.75
CA THR A 77 5.64 -9.91 12.82
C THR A 77 5.74 -9.43 11.38
N TYR A 78 6.03 -8.14 11.17
CA TYR A 78 6.13 -7.52 9.85
C TYR A 78 7.52 -6.93 9.61
N ALA A 79 8.55 -7.49 10.25
CA ALA A 79 9.95 -7.12 10.03
C ALA A 79 10.37 -7.37 8.57
N ASP A 80 11.45 -6.74 8.13
CA ASP A 80 12.09 -7.15 6.88
C ASP A 80 12.73 -8.52 7.08
N TYR A 81 12.09 -9.57 6.56
CA TYR A 81 12.57 -10.94 6.72
C TYR A 81 13.94 -11.16 6.06
N ARG A 82 14.33 -10.32 5.10
CA ARG A 82 15.63 -10.42 4.41
C ARG A 82 16.79 -10.16 5.35
N GLU A 83 16.58 -9.38 6.41
CA GLU A 83 17.58 -9.15 7.46
C GLU A 83 17.88 -10.44 8.26
N GLN A 84 17.01 -11.45 8.18
CA GLN A 84 17.19 -12.75 8.83
C GLN A 84 17.80 -13.80 7.91
N LEU A 85 18.00 -13.49 6.62
CA LEU A 85 18.59 -14.40 5.66
C LEU A 85 20.12 -14.37 5.76
N LEU A 86 20.74 -15.51 5.44
CA LEU A 86 22.18 -15.58 5.24
C LEU A 86 22.58 -14.71 4.05
N PRO A 87 23.66 -13.91 4.18
CA PRO A 87 24.25 -13.21 3.05
C PRO A 87 24.61 -14.18 1.93
N TRP A 88 24.49 -13.74 0.68
CA TRP A 88 24.72 -14.59 -0.49
C TRP A 88 26.11 -15.24 -0.49
N GLU A 89 27.11 -14.51 -0.02
CA GLU A 89 28.50 -14.97 0.08
C GLU A 89 28.65 -16.19 1.01
N GLN A 90 27.76 -16.35 1.98
CA GLN A 90 27.70 -17.53 2.86
C GLN A 90 26.80 -18.63 2.29
N CYS A 91 25.80 -18.28 1.48
CA CYS A 91 24.92 -19.23 0.81
C CYS A 91 25.61 -19.95 -0.35
N GLU A 92 26.43 -19.25 -1.14
CA GLU A 92 27.10 -19.77 -2.33
C GLU A 92 27.85 -21.09 -2.11
N PRO A 93 28.71 -21.27 -1.08
CA PRO A 93 29.40 -22.54 -0.85
C PRO A 93 28.47 -23.69 -0.42
N LEU A 94 27.26 -23.39 0.07
CA LEU A 94 26.28 -24.40 0.52
C LEU A 94 25.38 -24.88 -0.63
N LEU A 95 25.39 -24.19 -1.78
CA LEU A 95 24.46 -24.43 -2.88
C LEU A 95 24.67 -25.80 -3.54
N GLU A 96 25.94 -26.21 -3.74
CA GLU A 96 26.27 -27.50 -4.36
C GLU A 96 25.73 -28.69 -3.55
N ASP A 97 25.76 -28.60 -2.23
CA ASP A 97 25.24 -29.65 -1.35
C ASP A 97 23.72 -29.64 -1.27
N TYR A 98 23.09 -28.46 -1.36
CA TYR A 98 21.63 -28.33 -1.37
C TYR A 98 20.97 -28.81 -2.68
N CYS A 99 21.65 -28.68 -3.82
CA CYS A 99 21.14 -29.05 -5.14
C CYS A 99 21.33 -30.55 -5.51
N LYS A 100 21.77 -31.38 -4.57
CA LYS A 100 21.83 -32.85 -4.70
C LYS A 100 20.52 -33.50 -4.31
#